data_AF-A0A9D6H872-F1
#
_entry.id   AF-A0A9D6H872-F1
#
_cell.length_a   1.000
_cell.length_b   1.000
_cell.length_c   1.000
_cell.angle_alpha   90.00
_cell.angle_beta   90.00
_cell.angle_gamma   90.00
#
_symmetry.space_group_name_H-M   'P 1'
#
loop_
_entity.id
_entity.type
_entity.pdbx_description
1 polymer ?
#
loop_
_entity_poly.entity_id
_entity_poly.type
_entity_poly.pdbx_seq_one_letter_code
_entity_poly.pdbx_strand_id
1 'polypeptide(L)'
;MTRYGVSLALLLLGSTLGAQVAEVEAPAGAPGAHSALFDAPESERVALRTEQLTAGLEAEAGPVVSRNFIDTKVFGKMERDGIPHAPLSSDREFLRRVRLDLTGRIPTPEEMRAFLDDSAPDKRAALIAELVGSDEFVDKWSYFLMDTFRANGKMSGYQLFHYMLDQSLAADRPYDDLVRDILAASAKSSNVIAAVNPIVREHVEGKPGQVENGDDLRKVHQLDTHDELTIQFGKVFLGVNLSCISCHDGAGHLEKVNVYLSEKSRADFFQQAAFLGRTRYIPHVERTEAIMGHFIVDDLGGGYDTKGSSMLRMARLGGPEGPKFLLTDELAAAEADPRDELARMLTADRQFARATVNLFWGKLMGFGFVEPYDGFDLARLDPNNLPEGWDVQPSHPELLEELAARFEQSGYSLHWLFRTICESSAYQLSARFPGEWSDAYTSYYARKYVRMLTAEELHDAIVTATGRPGSLKDGEREVPMAMQVSVPRPSGELKSFLQAFGQSNRGTVARPPVASPLQPIMMMQSSVVNDRVAAKDGSRVEKLLADFDKDAPVVDELFMASIGREPTAAEKDVALTALGQDRRQGAENLQWALLNLAEFLYNF
;
A
#
# COMPACT_ATOMS: atom_id res chain seq x y z
N MET A 1 -14.22 -29.14 28.94
CA MET A 1 -13.86 -29.48 27.55
C MET A 1 -14.67 -28.64 26.54
N THR A 2 -14.97 -27.37 26.84
CA THR A 2 -16.29 -26.79 26.45
C THR A 2 -16.26 -25.40 25.78
N ARG A 3 -15.12 -24.99 25.18
CA ARG A 3 -15.10 -23.90 24.18
C ARG A 3 -14.36 -24.25 22.88
N TYR A 4 -13.45 -25.23 22.92
CA TYR A 4 -12.49 -25.46 21.83
C TYR A 4 -12.80 -26.66 20.92
N GLY A 5 -13.68 -27.60 21.31
CA GLY A 5 -13.85 -28.86 20.58
C GLY A 5 -14.44 -28.73 19.17
N VAL A 6 -15.48 -27.91 19.02
CA VAL A 6 -16.14 -27.65 17.73
C VAL A 6 -15.32 -26.71 16.86
N SER A 7 -14.77 -25.65 17.45
CA SER A 7 -13.94 -24.70 16.72
C SER A 7 -12.67 -25.37 16.16
N LEU A 8 -12.10 -26.33 16.88
CA LEU A 8 -10.98 -27.13 16.40
C LEU A 8 -11.39 -28.02 15.21
N ALA A 9 -12.60 -28.57 15.16
CA ALA A 9 -13.05 -29.40 14.04
C ALA A 9 -13.24 -28.59 12.75
N LEU A 10 -13.83 -27.39 12.84
CA LEU A 10 -13.96 -26.47 11.69
C LEU A 10 -12.59 -25.91 11.26
N LEU A 11 -11.71 -25.60 12.20
CA LEU A 11 -10.33 -25.20 11.89
C LEU A 11 -9.56 -26.34 11.21
N LEU A 12 -9.66 -27.58 11.70
CA LEU A 12 -9.00 -28.75 11.10
C LEU A 12 -9.54 -29.10 9.71
N LEU A 13 -10.81 -28.81 9.43
CA LEU A 13 -11.38 -28.94 8.07
C LEU A 13 -10.92 -27.80 7.14
N GLY A 14 -10.50 -26.65 7.69
CA GLY A 14 -10.13 -25.44 6.94
C GLY A 14 -8.65 -25.04 7.01
N SER A 15 -7.75 -25.81 7.63
CA SER A 15 -6.35 -25.42 7.80
C SER A 15 -5.35 -26.50 7.38
N THR A 16 -4.61 -26.20 6.32
CA THR A 16 -3.24 -26.68 6.10
C THR A 16 -2.33 -25.46 6.01
N LEU A 17 -1.95 -24.86 7.15
CA LEU A 17 -1.02 -23.73 7.16
C LEU A 17 0.06 -23.91 8.22
N GLY A 18 1.24 -24.24 7.74
CA GLY A 18 2.49 -24.23 8.48
C GLY A 18 3.62 -24.36 7.48
N ALA A 19 4.17 -23.25 7.03
CA ALA A 19 5.39 -23.26 6.25
C ALA A 19 6.32 -22.17 6.76
N GLN A 20 7.54 -22.59 7.08
CA GLN A 20 8.67 -21.73 7.35
C GLN A 20 9.18 -21.18 6.02
N VAL A 21 9.32 -19.85 5.93
CA VAL A 21 10.04 -19.22 4.82
C VAL A 21 11.53 -19.46 5.06
N ALA A 22 12.21 -20.09 4.11
CA ALA A 22 13.67 -20.22 4.15
C ALA A 22 14.31 -18.85 3.89
N GLU A 23 15.27 -18.46 4.73
CA GLU A 23 16.08 -17.25 4.51
C GLU A 23 17.00 -17.48 3.30
N VAL A 24 17.00 -16.54 2.34
CA VAL A 24 17.97 -16.50 1.25
C VAL A 24 19.28 -15.94 1.82
N GLU A 25 20.36 -16.72 1.80
CA GLU A 25 21.66 -16.26 2.28
C GLU A 25 22.23 -15.17 1.35
N ALA A 26 22.64 -14.05 1.96
CA ALA A 26 23.32 -12.97 1.26
C ALA A 26 24.61 -13.45 0.56
N PRO A 27 24.99 -12.90 -0.61
CA PRO A 27 26.22 -13.28 -1.28
C PRO A 27 27.44 -13.08 -0.37
N ALA A 28 28.33 -14.07 -0.35
CA ALA A 28 29.52 -14.06 0.50
C ALA A 28 30.37 -12.80 0.26
N GLY A 29 30.48 -11.95 1.29
CA GLY A 29 31.29 -10.72 1.26
C GLY A 29 30.51 -9.40 1.27
N ALA A 30 29.17 -9.41 1.27
CA ALA A 30 28.39 -8.19 1.50
C ALA A 30 28.52 -7.73 2.98
N PRO A 31 28.94 -6.48 3.27
CA PRO A 31 28.93 -5.98 4.64
C PRO A 31 27.50 -6.02 5.20
N GLY A 32 27.35 -6.45 6.46
CA GLY A 32 26.05 -6.61 7.12
C GLY A 32 25.15 -5.38 7.15
N ALA A 33 25.66 -4.20 6.78
CA ALA A 33 24.86 -2.97 6.61
C ALA A 33 23.94 -2.99 5.38
N HIS A 34 24.20 -3.86 4.39
CA HIS A 34 23.46 -3.92 3.13
C HIS A 34 22.76 -5.27 2.90
N SER A 35 22.74 -6.17 3.88
CA SER A 35 22.16 -7.52 3.73
C SER A 35 20.69 -7.49 3.30
N ALA A 36 19.93 -6.51 3.78
CA ALA A 36 18.52 -6.32 3.43
C ALA A 36 18.28 -5.96 1.94
N LEU A 37 19.31 -5.58 1.18
CA LEU A 37 19.21 -5.40 -0.28
C LEU A 37 19.11 -6.73 -1.04
N PHE A 38 19.42 -7.84 -0.38
CA PHE A 38 19.48 -9.18 -0.98
C PHE A 38 18.40 -10.13 -0.42
N ASP A 39 17.44 -9.60 0.34
CA ASP A 39 16.28 -10.35 0.79
C ASP A 39 15.47 -10.89 -0.41
N ALA A 40 14.81 -12.04 -0.22
CA ALA A 40 13.91 -12.62 -1.23
C ALA A 40 12.89 -11.58 -1.74
N PRO A 41 12.75 -11.38 -3.06
CA PRO A 41 11.82 -10.43 -3.64
C PRO A 41 10.38 -10.66 -3.16
N GLU A 42 9.59 -9.58 -3.04
CA GLU A 42 8.19 -9.69 -2.61
C GLU A 42 7.39 -10.64 -3.52
N SER A 43 7.72 -10.68 -4.82
CA SER A 43 7.13 -11.61 -5.80
C SER A 43 7.25 -13.08 -5.36
N GLU A 44 8.41 -13.50 -4.85
CA GLU A 44 8.64 -14.87 -4.38
C GLU A 44 7.81 -15.16 -3.13
N ARG A 45 7.77 -14.22 -2.19
CA ARG A 45 7.00 -14.35 -0.94
C ARG A 45 5.51 -14.49 -1.20
N VAL A 46 4.95 -13.69 -2.11
CA VAL A 46 3.52 -13.78 -2.46
C VAL A 46 3.20 -15.03 -3.27
N ALA A 47 4.10 -15.47 -4.17
CA ALA A 47 3.92 -16.70 -4.94
C ALA A 47 3.88 -17.92 -4.02
N LEU A 48 4.83 -18.03 -3.10
CA LEU A 48 4.90 -19.12 -2.11
C LEU A 48 3.66 -19.15 -1.21
N ARG A 49 3.24 -17.99 -0.69
CA ARG A 49 2.04 -17.87 0.14
C ARG A 49 0.78 -18.30 -0.64
N THR A 50 0.66 -17.85 -1.89
CA THR A 50 -0.46 -18.21 -2.75
C THR A 50 -0.52 -19.72 -2.92
N GLU A 51 0.62 -20.34 -3.23
CA GLU A 51 0.70 -21.78 -3.41
C GLU A 51 0.27 -22.54 -2.14
N GLN A 52 0.76 -22.14 -0.97
CA GLN A 52 0.36 -22.77 0.29
C GLN A 52 -1.13 -22.68 0.60
N LEU A 53 -1.80 -21.63 0.13
CA LEU A 53 -3.22 -21.38 0.37
C LEU A 53 -4.15 -21.98 -0.69
N THR A 54 -3.63 -22.21 -1.90
CA THR A 54 -4.43 -22.69 -3.03
C THR A 54 -4.08 -24.10 -3.50
N ALA A 55 -2.98 -24.68 -3.00
CA ALA A 55 -2.54 -26.02 -3.39
C ALA A 55 -3.65 -27.06 -3.21
N GLY A 56 -3.92 -27.81 -4.27
CA GLY A 56 -4.96 -28.83 -4.28
C GLY A 56 -6.40 -28.31 -4.41
N LEU A 57 -6.62 -26.98 -4.48
CA LEU A 57 -7.91 -26.42 -4.84
C LEU A 57 -8.06 -26.37 -6.37
N GLU A 58 -9.11 -26.98 -6.89
CA GLU A 58 -9.38 -26.94 -8.32
C GLU A 58 -9.78 -25.53 -8.78
N ALA A 59 -9.15 -25.09 -9.87
CA ALA A 59 -9.52 -23.87 -10.57
C ALA A 59 -10.80 -24.11 -11.39
N GLU A 60 -11.76 -23.18 -11.34
CA GLU A 60 -12.96 -23.26 -12.16
C GLU A 60 -12.61 -23.01 -13.63
N ALA A 61 -12.95 -23.94 -14.53
CA ALA A 61 -12.65 -23.78 -15.95
C ALA A 61 -13.49 -22.65 -16.57
N GLY A 62 -12.83 -21.75 -17.33
CA GLY A 62 -13.50 -20.71 -18.07
C GLY A 62 -12.58 -20.04 -19.10
N PRO A 63 -13.08 -19.63 -20.28
CA PRO A 63 -12.27 -18.93 -21.26
C PRO A 63 -11.86 -17.55 -20.74
N VAL A 64 -10.60 -17.18 -20.92
CA VAL A 64 -10.11 -15.83 -20.63
C VAL A 64 -10.26 -15.00 -21.90
N VAL A 65 -11.17 -14.02 -21.86
CA VAL A 65 -11.37 -13.07 -22.98
C VAL A 65 -10.60 -11.80 -22.68
N SER A 66 -9.74 -11.36 -23.61
CA SER A 66 -9.05 -10.08 -23.50
C SER A 66 -10.05 -8.92 -23.52
N ARG A 67 -10.04 -8.09 -22.47
CA ARG A 67 -10.95 -6.94 -22.28
C ARG A 67 -10.31 -5.61 -22.65
N ASN A 68 -9.02 -5.45 -22.40
CA ASN A 68 -8.30 -4.22 -22.73
C ASN A 68 -6.83 -4.49 -23.10
N PHE A 69 -6.05 -3.42 -23.34
CA PHE A 69 -4.67 -3.51 -23.79
C PHE A 69 -3.72 -4.18 -22.76
N ILE A 70 -4.04 -4.15 -21.45
CA ILE A 70 -3.28 -4.87 -20.43
C ILE A 70 -3.29 -6.35 -20.77
N ASP A 71 -4.47 -6.90 -21.06
CA ASP A 71 -4.64 -8.31 -21.39
C ASP A 71 -3.86 -8.70 -22.65
N THR A 72 -3.86 -7.85 -23.67
CA THR A 72 -3.08 -8.08 -24.89
C THR A 72 -1.59 -8.20 -24.59
N LYS A 73 -1.06 -7.38 -23.67
CA LYS A 73 0.36 -7.39 -23.31
C LYS A 73 0.72 -8.54 -22.38
N VAL A 74 -0.09 -8.79 -21.35
CA VAL A 74 0.12 -9.85 -20.35
C VAL A 74 -0.05 -11.23 -20.99
N PHE A 75 -1.21 -11.52 -21.58
CA PHE A 75 -1.46 -12.84 -22.19
C PHE A 75 -0.65 -13.02 -23.47
N GLY A 76 -0.41 -11.96 -24.24
CA GLY A 76 0.47 -12.04 -25.41
C GLY A 76 1.90 -12.42 -25.04
N LYS A 77 2.43 -11.96 -23.89
CA LYS A 77 3.74 -12.40 -23.40
C LYS A 77 3.70 -13.86 -22.94
N MET A 78 2.67 -14.25 -22.19
CA MET A 78 2.49 -15.65 -21.76
C MET A 78 2.42 -16.61 -22.96
N GLU A 79 1.64 -16.28 -23.99
CA GLU A 79 1.47 -17.09 -25.19
C GLU A 79 2.79 -17.24 -25.96
N ARG A 80 3.54 -16.15 -26.15
CA ARG A 80 4.86 -16.19 -26.81
C ARG A 80 5.85 -17.08 -26.07
N ASP A 81 5.82 -17.03 -24.74
CA ASP A 81 6.80 -17.71 -23.88
C ASP A 81 6.31 -19.10 -23.43
N GLY A 82 5.12 -19.54 -23.86
CA GLY A 82 4.55 -20.86 -23.54
C GLY A 82 4.13 -21.02 -22.07
N ILE A 83 3.77 -19.92 -21.40
CA ILE A 83 3.43 -19.89 -19.98
C ILE A 83 1.92 -20.12 -19.79
N PRO A 84 1.49 -21.16 -19.05
CA PRO A 84 0.09 -21.34 -18.71
C PRO A 84 -0.38 -20.28 -17.71
N HIS A 85 -1.69 -20.01 -17.69
CA HIS A 85 -2.30 -19.08 -16.75
C HIS A 85 -3.55 -19.68 -16.09
N ALA A 86 -3.92 -19.13 -14.95
CA ALA A 86 -5.16 -19.42 -14.29
C ALA A 86 -6.37 -19.04 -15.17
N PRO A 87 -7.53 -19.69 -15.00
CA PRO A 87 -8.78 -19.22 -15.58
C PRO A 87 -9.26 -17.94 -14.88
N LEU A 88 -10.37 -17.36 -15.35
CA LEU A 88 -11.03 -16.26 -14.64
C LEU A 88 -11.52 -16.71 -13.27
N SER A 89 -11.46 -15.80 -12.29
CA SER A 89 -12.00 -16.00 -10.96
C SER A 89 -13.53 -16.17 -10.99
N SER A 90 -14.05 -16.91 -10.02
CA SER A 90 -15.50 -16.94 -9.75
C SER A 90 -16.01 -15.54 -9.38
N ASP A 91 -17.32 -15.28 -9.51
CA ASP A 91 -17.90 -14.00 -9.12
C ASP A 91 -17.75 -13.70 -7.63
N ARG A 92 -17.75 -14.74 -6.78
CA ARG A 92 -17.47 -14.60 -5.35
C ARG A 92 -16.05 -14.10 -5.10
N GLU A 93 -15.08 -14.77 -5.74
CA GLU A 93 -13.66 -14.41 -5.61
C GLU A 93 -13.42 -12.99 -6.15
N PHE A 94 -13.97 -12.67 -7.32
CA PHE A 94 -13.93 -11.33 -7.89
C PHE A 94 -14.53 -10.26 -6.96
N LEU A 95 -15.75 -10.47 -6.44
CA LEU A 95 -16.42 -9.47 -5.61
C LEU A 95 -15.64 -9.21 -4.33
N ARG A 96 -15.21 -10.26 -3.62
CA ARG A 96 -14.41 -10.12 -2.41
C ARG A 96 -13.12 -9.34 -2.71
N ARG A 97 -12.44 -9.70 -3.80
CA ARG A 97 -11.19 -9.08 -4.21
C ARG A 97 -11.36 -7.62 -4.55
N VAL A 98 -12.30 -7.28 -5.42
CA VAL A 98 -12.47 -5.92 -5.91
C VAL A 98 -12.95 -4.97 -4.80
N ARG A 99 -13.81 -5.45 -3.89
CA ARG A 99 -14.21 -4.69 -2.70
C ARG A 99 -13.03 -4.46 -1.76
N LEU A 100 -12.28 -5.50 -1.42
CA LEU A 100 -11.10 -5.34 -0.58
C LEU A 100 -10.05 -4.44 -1.22
N ASP A 101 -9.73 -4.64 -2.50
CA ASP A 101 -8.70 -3.88 -3.21
C ASP A 101 -9.11 -2.42 -3.43
N LEU A 102 -10.38 -2.12 -3.79
CA LEU A 102 -10.83 -0.75 -4.03
C LEU A 102 -11.27 0.00 -2.77
N THR A 103 -11.93 -0.67 -1.81
CA THR A 103 -12.57 -0.02 -0.65
C THR A 103 -12.04 -0.48 0.71
N GLY A 104 -11.26 -1.56 0.75
CA GLY A 104 -10.65 -2.06 1.99
C GLY A 104 -11.64 -2.82 2.87
N ARG A 105 -12.85 -3.09 2.34
CA ARG A 105 -13.96 -3.71 3.07
C ARG A 105 -14.39 -4.99 2.36
N ILE A 106 -14.81 -5.98 3.12
CA ILE A 106 -15.46 -7.18 2.56
C ILE A 106 -16.89 -6.83 2.12
N PRO A 107 -17.46 -7.53 1.12
CA PRO A 107 -18.88 -7.40 0.80
C PRO A 107 -19.76 -7.83 1.99
N THR A 108 -20.88 -7.15 2.18
CA THR A 108 -21.96 -7.59 3.08
C THR A 108 -22.69 -8.80 2.47
N PRO A 109 -23.43 -9.59 3.27
CA PRO A 109 -24.26 -10.69 2.74
C PRO A 109 -25.23 -10.25 1.64
N GLU A 110 -25.82 -9.08 1.80
CA GLU A 110 -26.80 -8.53 0.87
C GLU A 110 -26.15 -8.19 -0.48
N GLU A 111 -24.98 -7.54 -0.44
CA GLU A 111 -24.20 -7.24 -1.65
C GLU A 111 -23.68 -8.51 -2.33
N MET A 112 -23.23 -9.50 -1.55
CA MET A 112 -22.76 -10.78 -2.09
C MET A 112 -23.88 -11.49 -2.84
N ARG A 113 -25.07 -11.62 -2.24
CA ARG A 113 -26.23 -12.24 -2.90
C ARG A 113 -26.66 -11.47 -4.13
N ALA A 114 -26.81 -10.14 -4.01
CA ALA A 114 -27.24 -9.30 -5.13
C ALA A 114 -26.31 -9.45 -6.34
N PHE A 115 -25.00 -9.50 -6.12
CA PHE A 115 -24.02 -9.65 -7.19
C PHE A 115 -23.96 -11.06 -7.78
N LEU A 116 -24.15 -12.10 -6.95
CA LEU A 116 -24.19 -13.49 -7.41
C LEU A 116 -25.47 -13.79 -8.20
N ASP A 117 -26.59 -13.19 -7.82
CA ASP A 117 -27.89 -13.33 -8.50
C ASP A 117 -27.98 -12.49 -9.79
N ASP A 118 -27.16 -11.44 -9.92
CA ASP A 118 -27.10 -10.65 -11.14
C ASP A 118 -26.47 -11.45 -12.29
N SER A 119 -27.18 -11.50 -13.43
CA SER A 119 -26.75 -12.19 -14.65
C SER A 119 -26.34 -11.22 -15.76
N ALA A 120 -26.29 -9.92 -15.49
CA ALA A 120 -25.84 -8.92 -16.45
C ALA A 120 -24.38 -9.19 -16.88
N PRO A 121 -24.11 -9.22 -18.19
CA PRO A 121 -22.77 -9.57 -18.71
C PRO A 121 -21.68 -8.56 -18.34
N ASP A 122 -22.08 -7.33 -18.01
CA ASP A 122 -21.22 -6.21 -17.63
C ASP A 122 -21.21 -5.91 -16.12
N LYS A 123 -21.86 -6.74 -15.28
CA LYS A 123 -21.97 -6.50 -13.82
C LYS A 123 -20.63 -6.23 -13.12
N ARG A 124 -19.54 -6.88 -13.56
CA ARG A 124 -18.18 -6.65 -13.02
C ARG A 124 -17.69 -5.24 -13.31
N ALA A 125 -17.89 -4.75 -14.53
CA ALA A 125 -17.49 -3.42 -14.94
C ALA A 125 -18.38 -2.35 -14.28
N ALA A 126 -19.69 -2.59 -14.20
CA ALA A 126 -20.63 -1.73 -13.48
C ALA A 126 -20.24 -1.58 -12.00
N LEU A 127 -19.92 -2.68 -11.32
CA LEU A 127 -19.46 -2.65 -9.93
C LEU A 127 -18.14 -1.89 -9.79
N ILE A 128 -17.15 -2.10 -10.67
CA ILE A 128 -15.89 -1.36 -10.63
C ILE A 128 -16.14 0.15 -10.79
N ALA A 129 -17.03 0.55 -11.71
CA ALA A 129 -17.40 1.94 -11.91
C ALA A 129 -18.14 2.56 -10.70
N GLU A 130 -18.92 1.75 -9.96
CA GLU A 130 -19.57 2.17 -8.72
C GLU A 130 -18.57 2.35 -7.58
N LEU A 131 -17.62 1.43 -7.43
CA LEU A 131 -16.67 1.44 -6.32
C LEU A 131 -15.60 2.53 -6.49
N VAL A 132 -15.10 2.76 -7.70
CA VAL A 132 -14.06 3.77 -7.92
C VAL A 132 -14.65 5.17 -7.74
N GLY A 133 -14.16 5.88 -6.72
CA GLY A 133 -14.67 7.19 -6.32
C GLY A 133 -15.78 7.16 -5.27
N SER A 134 -16.17 5.98 -4.76
CA SER A 134 -17.07 5.88 -3.60
C SER A 134 -16.41 6.42 -2.33
N ASP A 135 -17.20 6.73 -1.30
CA ASP A 135 -16.67 7.20 -0.01
C ASP A 135 -15.67 6.19 0.59
N GLU A 136 -15.93 4.89 0.46
CA GLU A 136 -15.05 3.84 0.96
C GLU A 136 -13.77 3.68 0.12
N PHE A 137 -13.85 3.95 -1.18
CA PHE A 137 -12.65 4.04 -2.02
C PHE A 137 -11.79 5.23 -1.56
N VAL A 138 -12.41 6.38 -1.32
CA VAL A 138 -11.73 7.57 -0.82
C VAL A 138 -11.07 7.29 0.53
N ASP A 139 -11.79 6.71 1.50
CA ASP A 139 -11.24 6.31 2.81
C ASP A 139 -9.96 5.47 2.64
N LYS A 140 -10.02 4.40 1.83
CA LYS A 140 -8.89 3.49 1.63
C LYS A 140 -7.69 4.21 1.01
N TRP A 141 -7.92 4.91 -0.09
CA TRP A 141 -6.81 5.45 -0.89
C TRP A 141 -6.23 6.72 -0.28
N SER A 142 -7.01 7.49 0.48
CA SER A 142 -6.48 8.53 1.37
C SER A 142 -5.61 7.93 2.46
N TYR A 143 -6.04 6.84 3.11
CA TYR A 143 -5.23 6.16 4.12
C TYR A 143 -3.90 5.67 3.53
N PHE A 144 -3.95 5.05 2.34
CA PHE A 144 -2.76 4.62 1.61
C PHE A 144 -1.82 5.77 1.23
N LEU A 145 -2.36 6.89 0.76
CA LEU A 145 -1.55 8.06 0.41
C LEU A 145 -0.96 8.73 1.66
N MET A 146 -1.66 8.73 2.79
CA MET A 146 -1.10 9.18 4.06
C MET A 146 0.08 8.31 4.52
N ASP A 147 0.03 6.99 4.27
CA ASP A 147 1.17 6.09 4.49
C ASP A 147 2.33 6.40 3.55
N THR A 148 2.02 6.60 2.27
CA THR A 148 3.01 6.89 1.22
C THR A 148 3.73 8.23 1.47
N PHE A 149 3.00 9.26 1.89
CA PHE A 149 3.52 10.57 2.26
C PHE A 149 3.96 10.68 3.73
N ARG A 150 3.97 9.56 4.46
CA ARG A 150 4.50 9.44 5.83
C ARG A 150 3.86 10.40 6.85
N ALA A 151 2.60 10.75 6.63
CA ALA A 151 1.82 11.66 7.45
C ALA A 151 1.34 10.97 8.76
N ASN A 152 2.25 10.84 9.73
CA ASN A 152 2.07 10.09 10.99
C ASN A 152 1.46 10.91 12.15
N GLY A 153 1.05 12.15 11.88
CA GLY A 153 0.50 13.10 12.85
C GLY A 153 1.48 13.62 13.91
N LYS A 154 2.80 13.37 13.77
CA LYS A 154 3.79 14.07 14.61
C LYS A 154 3.77 15.57 14.34
N MET A 155 3.45 15.92 13.10
CA MET A 155 3.23 17.28 12.63
C MET A 155 1.74 17.57 12.66
N SER A 156 1.38 18.77 13.07
CA SER A 156 0.02 19.29 12.94
C SER A 156 -0.47 19.41 11.50
N GLY A 157 -1.75 19.68 11.30
CA GLY A 157 -2.35 19.85 9.98
C GLY A 157 -2.54 18.52 9.23
N TYR A 158 -2.22 17.39 9.87
CA TYR A 158 -2.37 16.07 9.26
C TYR A 158 -3.83 15.73 8.94
N GLN A 159 -4.80 16.16 9.75
CA GLN A 159 -6.23 16.00 9.42
C GLN A 159 -6.63 16.84 8.21
N LEU A 160 -6.07 18.04 8.09
CA LEU A 160 -6.30 18.90 6.94
C LEU A 160 -5.67 18.28 5.67
N PHE A 161 -4.49 17.68 5.80
CA PHE A 161 -3.86 16.93 4.71
C PHE A 161 -4.65 15.69 4.31
N HIS A 162 -5.15 14.91 5.28
CA HIS A 162 -6.07 13.81 5.02
C HIS A 162 -7.31 14.29 4.26
N TYR A 163 -7.94 15.35 4.74
CA TYR A 163 -9.10 15.95 4.07
C TYR A 163 -8.77 16.42 2.64
N MET A 164 -7.59 17.01 2.41
CA MET A 164 -7.15 17.39 1.07
C MET A 164 -7.02 16.18 0.14
N LEU A 165 -6.48 15.05 0.65
CA LEU A 165 -6.41 13.80 -0.11
C LEU A 165 -7.81 13.25 -0.39
N ASP A 166 -8.71 13.27 0.60
CA ASP A 166 -10.09 12.83 0.44
C ASP A 166 -10.79 13.57 -0.70
N GLN A 167 -10.71 14.92 -0.66
CA GLN A 167 -11.33 15.76 -1.68
C GLN A 167 -10.67 15.59 -3.05
N SER A 168 -9.35 15.38 -3.08
CA SER A 168 -8.62 15.19 -4.34
C SER A 168 -9.01 13.87 -5.00
N LEU A 169 -9.13 12.79 -4.23
CA LEU A 169 -9.57 11.50 -4.73
C LEU A 169 -11.05 11.54 -5.14
N ALA A 170 -11.93 12.07 -4.29
CA ALA A 170 -13.36 12.16 -4.61
C ALA A 170 -13.64 12.93 -5.92
N ALA A 171 -12.85 13.98 -6.18
CA ALA A 171 -12.97 14.78 -7.40
C ALA A 171 -12.18 14.24 -8.61
N ASP A 172 -11.44 13.13 -8.46
CA ASP A 172 -10.46 12.62 -9.43
C ASP A 172 -9.51 13.72 -9.91
N ARG A 173 -9.01 14.52 -8.96
CA ARG A 173 -8.04 15.58 -9.23
C ARG A 173 -6.82 14.95 -9.94
N PRO A 174 -6.32 15.53 -11.06
CA PRO A 174 -5.10 15.06 -11.70
C PRO A 174 -3.97 14.85 -10.69
N TYR A 175 -3.38 13.65 -10.71
CA TYR A 175 -2.38 13.29 -9.70
C TYR A 175 -1.12 14.15 -9.79
N ASP A 176 -0.74 14.54 -11.01
CA ASP A 176 0.37 15.46 -11.24
C ASP A 176 0.10 16.85 -10.66
N ASP A 177 -1.13 17.38 -10.76
CA ASP A 177 -1.53 18.63 -10.11
C ASP A 177 -1.45 18.54 -8.58
N LEU A 178 -1.94 17.43 -8.00
CA LEU A 178 -1.83 17.20 -6.55
C LEU A 178 -0.37 17.16 -6.09
N VAL A 179 0.50 16.49 -6.85
CA VAL A 179 1.93 16.39 -6.53
C VAL A 179 2.63 17.73 -6.70
N ARG A 180 2.32 18.50 -7.77
CA ARG A 180 2.84 19.87 -7.94
C ARG A 180 2.49 20.75 -6.76
N ASP A 181 1.23 20.73 -6.31
CA ASP A 181 0.80 21.47 -5.12
C ASP A 181 1.59 21.09 -3.87
N ILE A 182 1.85 19.79 -3.65
CA ILE A 182 2.65 19.32 -2.52
C ILE A 182 4.09 19.84 -2.61
N LEU A 183 4.74 19.70 -3.76
CA LEU A 183 6.14 20.07 -3.96
C LEU A 183 6.36 21.59 -3.83
N ALA A 184 5.48 22.39 -4.44
CA ALA A 184 5.52 23.85 -4.45
C ALA A 184 4.92 24.51 -3.20
N ALA A 185 4.38 23.74 -2.25
CA ALA A 185 3.60 24.29 -1.15
C ALA A 185 4.38 25.27 -0.27
N SER A 186 3.83 26.46 -0.06
CA SER A 186 4.33 27.44 0.92
C SER A 186 3.23 27.78 1.93
N ALA A 187 3.61 27.99 3.19
CA ALA A 187 2.66 28.18 4.27
C ALA A 187 3.21 29.06 5.39
N LYS A 188 2.39 29.98 5.90
CA LYS A 188 2.64 30.61 7.20
C LYS A 188 2.35 29.69 8.39
N SER A 189 1.63 28.60 8.14
CA SER A 189 1.36 27.57 9.13
C SER A 189 0.91 26.29 8.42
N SER A 190 1.54 25.17 8.77
CA SER A 190 1.13 23.82 8.34
C SER A 190 -0.28 23.42 8.79
N ASN A 191 -0.91 24.22 9.65
CA ASN A 191 -2.32 24.07 10.05
C ASN A 191 -3.33 24.69 9.08
N VAL A 192 -2.85 25.54 8.17
CA VAL A 192 -3.72 26.30 7.25
C VAL A 192 -3.55 25.80 5.83
N ILE A 193 -2.33 25.44 5.43
CA ILE A 193 -2.04 24.89 4.11
C ILE A 193 -1.70 23.42 4.26
N ALA A 194 -2.60 22.56 3.79
CA ALA A 194 -2.50 21.11 3.95
C ALA A 194 -1.26 20.54 3.24
N ALA A 195 -0.96 21.06 2.05
CA ALA A 195 0.05 20.55 1.13
C ALA A 195 1.49 20.60 1.69
N VAL A 196 1.78 21.43 2.70
CA VAL A 196 3.11 21.43 3.34
C VAL A 196 3.31 20.27 4.32
N ASN A 197 2.28 19.49 4.64
CA ASN A 197 2.39 18.44 5.67
C ASN A 197 3.48 17.39 5.35
N PRO A 198 3.57 16.83 4.13
CA PRO A 198 4.65 15.90 3.76
C PRO A 198 6.03 16.56 3.85
N ILE A 199 6.12 17.85 3.50
CA ILE A 199 7.37 18.61 3.55
C ILE A 199 7.88 18.75 4.98
N VAL A 200 7.05 19.28 5.88
CA VAL A 200 7.46 19.57 7.27
C VAL A 200 7.67 18.31 8.09
N ARG A 201 7.09 17.19 7.66
CA ARG A 201 7.26 15.88 8.29
C ARG A 201 8.67 15.33 8.13
N GLU A 202 9.33 15.62 7.02
CA GLU A 202 10.68 15.13 6.72
C GLU A 202 11.78 16.04 7.26
N HIS A 203 11.43 16.99 8.13
CA HIS A 203 12.43 17.82 8.79
C HIS A 203 13.42 16.99 9.62
N VAL A 204 14.67 17.44 9.59
CA VAL A 204 15.74 16.89 10.41
C VAL A 204 15.94 17.78 11.62
N GLU A 205 15.77 17.21 12.81
CA GLU A 205 15.96 17.95 14.08
C GLU A 205 17.42 18.39 14.25
N GLY A 206 17.63 19.70 14.43
CA GLY A 206 18.94 20.29 14.68
C GLY A 206 19.53 19.91 16.04
N LYS A 207 20.87 19.86 16.15
CA LYS A 207 21.55 19.60 17.43
C LYS A 207 21.43 20.81 18.37
N PRO A 208 21.16 20.60 19.67
CA PRO A 208 21.17 21.68 20.65
C PRO A 208 22.52 22.43 20.65
N GLY A 209 22.48 23.74 20.40
CA GLY A 209 23.66 24.61 20.45
C GLY A 209 24.49 24.70 19.17
N GLN A 210 24.16 23.95 18.11
CA GLN A 210 24.70 24.18 16.77
C GLN A 210 23.74 25.10 16.02
N VAL A 211 24.20 26.30 15.65
CA VAL A 211 23.47 27.25 14.81
C VAL A 211 24.16 27.24 13.45
N GLU A 212 23.53 26.69 12.42
CA GLU A 212 24.08 26.77 11.06
C GLU A 212 23.74 28.11 10.39
N ASN A 213 22.59 28.72 10.71
CA ASN A 213 22.21 30.04 10.20
C ASN A 213 21.27 30.80 11.18
N GLY A 214 21.14 32.12 11.02
CA GLY A 214 20.35 33.00 11.90
C GLY A 214 18.85 32.71 11.99
N ASP A 215 18.31 31.96 11.01
CA ASP A 215 16.88 31.62 10.90
C ASP A 215 16.50 30.25 11.51
N ASP A 216 17.47 29.44 11.94
CA ASP A 216 17.24 28.05 12.39
C ASP A 216 16.43 27.97 13.70
N LEU A 217 16.39 29.03 14.52
CA LEU A 217 15.87 28.98 15.90
C LEU A 217 16.44 27.79 16.74
N ARG A 218 17.49 27.11 16.25
CA ARG A 218 18.18 25.94 16.84
C ARG A 218 17.35 24.66 16.91
N LYS A 219 16.54 24.39 15.89
CA LYS A 219 15.61 23.24 15.91
C LYS A 219 15.57 22.44 14.63
N VAL A 220 15.90 23.01 13.47
CA VAL A 220 15.77 22.30 12.18
C VAL A 220 17.02 22.50 11.36
N HIS A 221 17.70 21.40 11.06
CA HIS A 221 18.83 21.41 10.16
C HIS A 221 18.34 21.45 8.73
N GLN A 222 18.42 22.64 8.13
CA GLN A 222 17.82 22.93 6.83
C GLN A 222 18.40 22.04 5.73
N LEU A 223 19.74 21.96 5.62
CA LEU A 223 20.39 21.22 4.54
C LEU A 223 20.10 19.71 4.56
N ASP A 224 20.18 19.07 5.72
CA ASP A 224 19.80 17.65 5.85
C ASP A 224 18.30 17.43 5.58
N THR A 225 17.45 18.42 5.85
CA THR A 225 16.03 18.37 5.48
C THR A 225 15.84 18.41 3.96
N HIS A 226 16.58 19.26 3.24
CA HIS A 226 16.59 19.29 1.77
C HIS A 226 17.04 17.93 1.19
N ASP A 227 18.05 17.31 1.79
CA ASP A 227 18.54 15.99 1.38
C ASP A 227 17.49 14.89 1.60
N GLU A 228 16.85 14.85 2.77
CA GLU A 228 15.79 13.87 3.06
C GLU A 228 14.62 14.02 2.10
N LEU A 229 14.15 15.24 1.86
CA LEU A 229 13.07 15.52 0.92
C LEU A 229 13.44 15.08 -0.50
N THR A 230 14.67 15.34 -0.93
CA THR A 230 15.17 14.89 -2.24
C THR A 230 15.11 13.36 -2.38
N ILE A 231 15.47 12.63 -1.32
CA ILE A 231 15.36 11.16 -1.30
C ILE A 231 13.89 10.73 -1.32
N GLN A 232 13.02 11.35 -0.52
CA GLN A 232 11.60 10.99 -0.47
C GLN A 232 10.91 11.26 -1.81
N PHE A 233 11.17 12.41 -2.44
CA PHE A 233 10.62 12.75 -3.75
C PHE A 233 11.13 11.79 -4.84
N GLY A 234 12.41 11.43 -4.81
CA GLY A 234 12.97 10.41 -5.70
C GLY A 234 12.26 9.06 -5.55
N LYS A 235 12.07 8.58 -4.31
CA LYS A 235 11.40 7.30 -4.04
C LYS A 235 9.94 7.30 -4.44
N VAL A 236 9.18 8.28 -3.97
CA VAL A 236 7.72 8.30 -4.08
C VAL A 236 7.25 8.72 -5.47
N PHE A 237 7.91 9.71 -6.08
CA PHE A 237 7.43 10.29 -7.35
C PHE A 237 8.21 9.84 -8.58
N LEU A 238 9.47 9.43 -8.42
CA LEU A 238 10.28 8.93 -9.54
C LEU A 238 10.55 7.43 -9.47
N GLY A 239 10.24 6.76 -8.36
CA GLY A 239 10.54 5.36 -8.17
C GLY A 239 12.05 5.08 -8.10
N VAL A 240 12.88 6.09 -7.85
CA VAL A 240 14.35 5.95 -7.79
C VAL A 240 14.85 6.27 -6.38
N ASN A 241 15.48 5.29 -5.74
CA ASN A 241 16.07 5.46 -4.43
C ASN A 241 17.42 6.19 -4.49
N LEU A 242 17.39 7.52 -4.31
CA LEU A 242 18.58 8.38 -4.31
C LEU A 242 19.43 8.30 -3.01
N SER A 243 19.07 7.44 -2.06
CA SER A 243 19.78 7.38 -0.76
C SER A 243 21.26 7.03 -0.90
N CYS A 244 21.62 6.12 -1.82
CA CYS A 244 23.01 5.70 -2.01
C CYS A 244 23.92 6.88 -2.41
N ILE A 245 23.51 7.61 -3.44
CA ILE A 245 24.31 8.72 -3.97
C ILE A 245 24.30 9.97 -3.09
N SER A 246 23.49 10.00 -2.02
CA SER A 246 23.54 11.10 -1.03
C SER A 246 24.80 11.04 -0.14
N CYS A 247 25.42 9.86 -0.02
CA CYS A 247 26.56 9.62 0.86
C CYS A 247 27.90 9.54 0.11
N HIS A 248 27.92 8.94 -1.08
CA HIS A 248 29.11 8.76 -1.91
C HIS A 248 28.73 8.77 -3.40
N ASP A 249 29.72 8.92 -4.30
CA ASP A 249 29.49 8.78 -5.73
C ASP A 249 29.04 7.35 -6.07
N GLY A 250 28.19 7.18 -7.07
CA GLY A 250 27.73 5.86 -7.47
C GLY A 250 28.83 4.96 -8.01
N ALA A 251 29.83 5.55 -8.67
CA ALA A 251 30.96 4.85 -9.26
C ALA A 251 31.77 4.09 -8.21
N GLY A 252 32.10 2.84 -8.51
CA GLY A 252 32.80 1.89 -7.64
C GLY A 252 31.93 1.19 -6.60
N HIS A 253 30.62 1.51 -6.53
CA HIS A 253 29.72 1.02 -5.49
C HIS A 253 28.38 0.47 -6.00
N LEU A 254 27.83 1.02 -7.09
CA LEU A 254 26.46 0.72 -7.53
C LEU A 254 26.36 -0.11 -8.81
N GLU A 255 27.48 -0.50 -9.44
CA GLU A 255 27.50 -1.25 -10.71
C GLU A 255 26.81 -2.61 -10.65
N LYS A 256 26.58 -3.14 -9.44
CA LYS A 256 25.87 -4.40 -9.19
C LYS A 256 24.46 -4.21 -8.62
N VAL A 257 24.04 -2.96 -8.40
CA VAL A 257 22.79 -2.61 -7.71
C VAL A 257 21.91 -1.78 -8.62
N ASN A 258 22.46 -0.72 -9.22
CA ASN A 258 21.75 0.21 -10.09
C ASN A 258 22.76 0.88 -11.03
N VAL A 259 22.75 0.50 -12.31
CA VAL A 259 23.69 1.00 -13.32
C VAL A 259 23.47 2.48 -13.56
N TYR A 260 22.23 2.93 -13.68
CA TYR A 260 21.92 4.35 -13.84
C TYR A 260 22.55 5.21 -12.73
N LEU A 261 22.40 4.80 -11.47
CA LEU A 261 22.98 5.52 -10.34
C LEU A 261 24.50 5.37 -10.24
N SER A 262 25.09 4.31 -10.80
CA SER A 262 26.55 4.15 -10.85
C SER A 262 27.25 5.26 -11.64
N GLU A 263 26.54 5.88 -12.59
CA GLU A 263 27.02 7.01 -13.38
C GLU A 263 26.76 8.38 -12.72
N LYS A 264 26.04 8.41 -11.60
CA LYS A 264 25.71 9.65 -10.89
C LYS A 264 26.68 9.91 -9.76
N SER A 265 27.11 11.16 -9.68
CA SER A 265 27.94 11.62 -8.58
C SER A 265 27.09 12.08 -7.40
N ARG A 266 27.72 12.18 -6.24
CA ARG A 266 27.15 12.84 -5.08
C ARG A 266 26.90 14.32 -5.32
N ALA A 267 27.69 14.94 -6.20
CA ALA A 267 27.44 16.32 -6.64
C ALA A 267 26.10 16.43 -7.39
N ASP A 268 25.75 15.48 -8.26
CA ASP A 268 24.46 15.47 -8.94
C ASP A 268 23.29 15.40 -7.95
N PHE A 269 23.43 14.58 -6.88
CA PHE A 269 22.44 14.54 -5.80
C PHE A 269 22.26 15.92 -5.13
N PHE A 270 23.35 16.63 -4.86
CA PHE A 270 23.26 17.96 -4.24
C PHE A 270 22.72 19.04 -5.18
N GLN A 271 22.96 18.95 -6.48
CA GLN A 271 22.30 19.84 -7.44
C GLN A 271 20.79 19.57 -7.53
N GLN A 272 20.37 18.32 -7.36
CA GLN A 272 18.94 17.99 -7.21
C GLN A 272 18.37 18.56 -5.90
N ALA A 273 19.10 18.45 -4.78
CA ALA A 273 18.68 19.03 -3.50
C ALA A 273 18.66 20.56 -3.51
N ALA A 274 19.49 21.19 -4.35
CA ALA A 274 19.60 22.63 -4.45
C ALA A 274 18.32 23.33 -4.93
N PHE A 275 17.40 22.64 -5.60
CA PHE A 275 16.06 23.17 -5.88
C PHE A 275 15.30 23.54 -4.60
N LEU A 276 15.58 22.88 -3.49
CA LEU A 276 14.98 23.17 -2.19
C LEU A 276 15.83 24.14 -1.36
N GLY A 277 17.00 24.57 -1.84
CA GLY A 277 17.96 25.36 -1.06
C GLY A 277 17.44 26.70 -0.53
N ARG A 278 16.41 27.25 -1.19
CA ARG A 278 15.73 28.46 -0.72
C ARG A 278 14.61 28.17 0.28
N THR A 279 14.17 26.92 0.40
CA THR A 279 13.09 26.55 1.31
C THR A 279 13.59 26.57 2.75
N ARG A 280 12.85 27.27 3.61
CA ARG A 280 13.06 27.31 5.06
C ARG A 280 11.93 26.57 5.78
N TYR A 281 12.29 25.77 6.77
CA TYR A 281 11.36 25.06 7.66
C TYR A 281 11.50 25.63 9.06
N ILE A 282 10.60 26.55 9.41
CA ILE A 282 10.71 27.31 10.66
C ILE A 282 9.61 26.85 11.61
N PRO A 283 9.94 26.25 12.77
CA PRO A 283 8.96 25.94 13.80
C PRO A 283 8.26 27.22 14.26
N HIS A 284 6.94 27.25 14.21
CA HIS A 284 6.17 28.40 14.69
C HIS A 284 6.17 28.43 16.22
N VAL A 285 6.48 29.59 16.80
CA VAL A 285 6.51 29.80 18.26
C VAL A 285 5.46 30.83 18.63
N GLU A 286 4.37 30.40 19.29
CA GLU A 286 3.46 31.32 19.96
C GLU A 286 3.94 31.64 21.38
N ARG A 287 3.59 32.83 21.86
CA ARG A 287 4.28 33.72 22.81
C ARG A 287 4.71 33.19 24.20
N THR A 288 4.60 31.90 24.53
CA THR A 288 5.13 31.37 25.80
C THR A 288 5.64 29.92 25.76
N GLU A 289 5.43 29.16 24.70
CA GLU A 289 6.00 27.81 24.56
C GLU A 289 6.31 27.55 23.08
N ALA A 290 7.51 27.04 22.78
CA ALA A 290 7.81 26.60 21.43
C ALA A 290 7.04 25.31 21.15
N ILE A 291 5.81 25.42 20.67
CA ILE A 291 4.98 24.29 20.29
C ILE A 291 5.63 23.64 19.06
N MET A 292 6.39 22.58 19.30
CA MET A 292 6.72 21.60 18.26
C MET A 292 5.39 21.09 17.72
N GLY A 293 5.01 21.49 16.51
CA GLY A 293 3.71 21.12 15.95
C GLY A 293 3.41 21.78 14.62
N HIS A 294 3.55 23.10 14.49
CA HIS A 294 3.21 23.85 13.27
C HIS A 294 4.43 24.56 12.70
N PHE A 295 4.55 24.60 11.38
CA PHE A 295 5.74 25.12 10.69
C PHE A 295 5.34 26.21 9.70
N ILE A 296 6.20 27.23 9.59
CA ILE A 296 6.26 28.11 8.43
C ILE A 296 7.16 27.42 7.40
N VAL A 297 6.70 27.40 6.15
CA VAL A 297 7.46 26.98 4.97
C VAL A 297 7.42 28.12 3.96
N ASP A 298 8.58 28.66 3.61
CA ASP A 298 8.73 29.69 2.59
C ASP A 298 10.05 29.53 1.84
N ASP A 299 10.19 30.24 0.71
CA ASP A 299 11.35 30.15 -0.19
C ASP A 299 12.28 31.38 -0.11
N LEU A 300 12.49 31.86 1.13
CA LEU A 300 13.29 33.05 1.45
C LEU A 300 14.69 32.72 2.01
N GLY A 301 15.11 31.46 1.96
CA GLY A 301 16.44 31.00 2.36
C GLY A 301 17.56 31.46 1.42
N GLY A 302 18.80 31.36 1.91
CA GLY A 302 20.00 31.84 1.21
C GLY A 302 20.50 30.96 0.06
N GLY A 303 19.84 29.84 -0.23
CA GLY A 303 20.30 28.84 -1.19
C GLY A 303 20.96 27.62 -0.53
N TYR A 304 21.51 26.74 -1.35
CA TYR A 304 22.06 25.46 -0.91
C TYR A 304 23.58 25.50 -0.75
N ASP A 305 24.08 25.45 0.48
CA ASP A 305 25.53 25.46 0.77
C ASP A 305 26.13 24.04 0.75
N THR A 306 26.90 23.74 -0.30
CA THR A 306 27.59 22.45 -0.45
C THR A 306 28.80 22.29 0.46
N LYS A 307 29.25 23.33 1.16
CA LYS A 307 30.34 23.27 2.16
C LYS A 307 29.81 23.04 3.58
N GLY A 308 28.49 23.03 3.77
CA GLY A 308 27.84 22.80 5.06
C GLY A 308 28.07 21.40 5.65
N SER A 309 27.99 21.31 6.97
CA SER A 309 28.00 20.04 7.71
C SER A 309 26.72 19.24 7.50
N SER A 310 26.78 17.93 7.76
CA SER A 310 25.61 17.07 7.85
C SER A 310 25.60 16.37 9.21
N MET A 311 24.40 16.14 9.76
CA MET A 311 24.18 15.36 10.97
C MET A 311 23.83 13.91 10.67
N LEU A 312 23.18 13.65 9.54
CA LEU A 312 22.74 12.32 9.12
C LEU A 312 23.74 11.61 8.20
N ARG A 313 24.54 12.38 7.47
CA ARG A 313 25.39 11.89 6.39
C ARG A 313 26.83 12.36 6.52
N MET A 314 27.66 11.90 5.59
CA MET A 314 28.99 12.47 5.35
C MET A 314 28.86 13.98 5.09
N ALA A 315 29.85 14.77 5.50
CA ALA A 315 29.88 16.20 5.15
C ALA A 315 29.81 16.39 3.63
N ARG A 316 29.21 17.48 3.13
CA ARG A 316 28.97 17.68 1.69
C ARG A 316 30.26 17.97 0.90
N LEU A 317 31.31 18.45 1.58
CA LEU A 317 32.68 18.63 1.09
C LEU A 317 32.87 19.64 -0.07
N GLY A 318 31.85 20.42 -0.42
CA GLY A 318 31.85 21.40 -1.51
C GLY A 318 31.47 20.79 -2.87
N GLY A 319 31.05 21.62 -3.82
CA GLY A 319 30.63 21.19 -5.15
C GLY A 319 29.80 22.25 -5.88
N PRO A 320 29.16 21.89 -7.01
CA PRO A 320 28.19 22.76 -7.66
C PRO A 320 26.94 22.95 -6.79
N GLU A 321 26.54 24.20 -6.59
CA GLU A 321 25.42 24.60 -5.73
C GLU A 321 24.14 24.93 -6.52
N GLY A 322 24.23 24.97 -7.85
CA GLY A 322 23.13 25.35 -8.73
C GLY A 322 22.11 24.21 -8.94
N PRO A 323 20.79 24.50 -8.90
CA PRO A 323 19.74 23.52 -9.11
C PRO A 323 19.80 22.92 -10.53
N LYS A 324 19.91 21.58 -10.60
CA LYS A 324 19.93 20.80 -11.85
C LYS A 324 19.11 19.53 -11.65
N PHE A 325 18.15 19.30 -12.54
CA PHE A 325 17.28 18.13 -12.45
C PHE A 325 18.06 16.87 -12.84
N LEU A 326 18.07 15.89 -11.95
CA LEU A 326 18.97 14.74 -12.01
C LEU A 326 18.71 13.83 -13.22
N LEU A 327 17.47 13.80 -13.73
CA LEU A 327 17.07 12.95 -14.85
C LEU A 327 17.41 13.55 -16.21
N THR A 328 17.20 14.87 -16.40
CA THR A 328 17.31 15.52 -17.72
C THR A 328 18.47 16.51 -17.82
N ASP A 329 19.20 16.74 -16.73
CA ASP A 329 20.20 17.80 -16.57
C ASP A 329 19.66 19.23 -16.79
N GLU A 330 18.33 19.40 -16.80
CA GLU A 330 17.69 20.71 -16.94
C GLU A 330 17.99 21.60 -15.72
N LEU A 331 18.40 22.84 -15.97
CA LEU A 331 18.69 23.82 -14.92
C LEU A 331 17.43 24.63 -14.57
N ALA A 332 17.30 25.06 -13.32
CA ALA A 332 16.24 26.01 -12.97
C ALA A 332 16.42 27.33 -13.74
N ALA A 333 15.31 27.91 -14.20
CA ALA A 333 15.34 29.24 -14.82
C ALA A 333 15.78 30.31 -13.80
N ALA A 334 16.65 31.23 -14.21
CA ALA A 334 17.33 32.16 -13.29
C ALA A 334 16.41 33.03 -12.43
N GLU A 335 15.23 33.41 -12.97
CA GLU A 335 14.26 34.29 -12.29
C GLU A 335 13.06 33.51 -11.71
N ALA A 336 12.99 32.19 -11.91
CA ALA A 336 11.92 31.37 -11.39
C ALA A 336 12.23 30.91 -9.96
N ASP A 337 11.20 30.54 -9.20
CA ASP A 337 11.42 29.84 -7.94
C ASP A 337 11.93 28.42 -8.25
N PRO A 338 13.09 28.01 -7.73
CA PRO A 338 13.63 26.68 -8.02
C PRO A 338 12.69 25.55 -7.59
N ARG A 339 11.93 25.69 -6.51
CA ARG A 339 11.05 24.62 -6.04
C ARG A 339 9.83 24.45 -6.94
N ASP A 340 9.30 25.54 -7.48
CA ASP A 340 8.25 25.50 -8.51
C ASP A 340 8.76 24.83 -9.80
N GLU A 341 9.99 25.16 -10.21
CA GLU A 341 10.63 24.52 -11.36
C GLU A 341 10.87 23.02 -11.13
N LEU A 342 11.27 22.61 -9.93
CA LEU A 342 11.35 21.19 -9.56
C LEU A 342 9.99 20.50 -9.70
N ALA A 343 8.92 21.12 -9.19
CA ALA A 343 7.58 20.56 -9.29
C ALA A 343 7.15 20.36 -10.76
N ARG A 344 7.44 21.34 -11.62
CA ARG A 344 7.19 21.28 -13.07
C ARG A 344 8.02 20.18 -13.73
N MET A 345 9.34 20.18 -13.54
CA MET A 345 10.25 19.22 -14.19
C MET A 345 9.94 17.78 -13.75
N LEU A 346 9.71 17.56 -12.45
CA LEU A 346 9.43 16.24 -11.90
C LEU A 346 8.14 15.66 -12.46
N THR A 347 7.05 16.44 -12.50
CA THR A 347 5.75 15.93 -12.93
C THR A 347 5.58 15.87 -14.45
N ALA A 348 6.38 16.60 -15.21
CA ALA A 348 6.41 16.54 -16.67
C ALA A 348 7.24 15.38 -17.22
N ASP A 349 8.12 14.77 -16.41
CA ASP A 349 8.97 13.65 -16.83
C ASP A 349 8.16 12.34 -16.92
N ARG A 350 8.36 11.57 -18.00
CA ARG A 350 7.70 10.25 -18.21
C ARG A 350 7.95 9.29 -17.05
N GLN A 351 9.08 9.41 -16.35
CA GLN A 351 9.40 8.60 -15.19
C GLN A 351 8.41 8.81 -14.04
N PHE A 352 7.81 10.00 -13.89
CA PHE A 352 6.74 10.24 -12.92
C PHE A 352 5.52 9.35 -13.19
N ALA A 353 5.10 9.27 -14.45
CA ALA A 353 4.02 8.38 -14.86
C ALA A 353 4.39 6.91 -14.65
N ARG A 354 5.59 6.47 -15.03
CA ARG A 354 6.08 5.09 -14.83
C ARG A 354 6.10 4.68 -13.35
N ALA A 355 6.63 5.54 -12.48
CA ALA A 355 6.68 5.30 -11.05
C ALA A 355 5.29 5.20 -10.43
N THR A 356 4.39 6.12 -10.82
CA THR A 356 3.00 6.14 -10.35
C THR A 356 2.27 4.86 -10.75
N VAL A 357 2.29 4.49 -12.04
CA VAL A 357 1.57 3.28 -12.49
C VAL A 357 2.18 2.01 -11.89
N ASN A 358 3.50 1.94 -11.71
CA ASN A 358 4.15 0.80 -11.06
C ASN A 358 3.75 0.66 -9.58
N LEU A 359 3.65 1.76 -8.84
CA LEU A 359 3.24 1.78 -7.44
C LEU A 359 1.80 1.25 -7.28
N PHE A 360 0.86 1.80 -8.04
CA PHE A 360 -0.55 1.40 -7.95
C PHE A 360 -0.80 0.01 -8.56
N TRP A 361 -0.09 -0.35 -9.64
CA TRP A 361 -0.09 -1.72 -10.16
C TRP A 361 0.37 -2.69 -9.09
N GLY A 362 1.49 -2.43 -8.42
CA GLY A 362 2.00 -3.31 -7.37
C GLY A 362 1.01 -3.48 -6.21
N LYS A 363 0.31 -2.40 -5.81
CA LYS A 363 -0.71 -2.48 -4.77
C LYS A 363 -1.94 -3.30 -5.17
N LEU A 364 -2.33 -3.31 -6.45
CA LEU A 364 -3.48 -4.09 -6.92
C LEU A 364 -3.10 -5.51 -7.35
N MET A 365 -1.93 -5.71 -7.95
CA MET A 365 -1.51 -6.99 -8.56
C MET A 365 -0.62 -7.83 -7.62
N GLY A 366 -0.18 -7.27 -6.49
CA GLY A 366 0.63 -7.93 -5.46
C GLY A 366 2.07 -7.42 -5.41
N PHE A 367 2.66 -7.10 -6.57
CA PHE A 367 4.01 -6.52 -6.72
C PHE A 367 4.13 -5.79 -8.06
N GLY A 368 5.04 -4.81 -8.13
CA GLY A 368 5.26 -3.97 -9.31
C GLY A 368 5.93 -4.69 -10.47
N PHE A 369 5.93 -4.06 -11.66
CA PHE A 369 6.79 -4.48 -12.76
C PHE A 369 8.26 -4.36 -12.38
N VAL A 370 8.57 -3.32 -11.60
CA VAL A 370 9.83 -3.14 -10.86
C VAL A 370 9.50 -3.23 -9.38
N GLU A 371 10.18 -4.12 -8.67
CA GLU A 371 10.00 -4.35 -7.24
C GLU A 371 11.38 -4.33 -6.54
N PRO A 372 11.57 -3.54 -5.47
CA PRO A 372 10.59 -2.63 -4.85
C PRO A 372 10.20 -1.46 -5.75
N TYR A 373 9.08 -0.80 -5.44
CA TYR A 373 8.53 0.30 -6.24
C TYR A 373 9.50 1.48 -6.43
N ASP A 374 10.46 1.66 -5.51
CA ASP A 374 11.51 2.68 -5.53
C ASP A 374 12.86 2.15 -6.07
N GLY A 375 12.84 0.99 -6.71
CA GLY A 375 14.01 0.27 -7.22
C GLY A 375 14.33 0.51 -8.70
N PHE A 376 13.76 1.52 -9.35
CA PHE A 376 13.99 1.74 -10.79
C PHE A 376 15.48 1.96 -11.10
N ASP A 377 15.99 1.15 -12.03
CA ASP A 377 17.25 1.37 -12.74
C ASP A 377 16.92 1.87 -14.14
N LEU A 378 17.05 3.18 -14.34
CA LEU A 378 16.61 3.84 -15.57
C LEU A 378 17.40 3.38 -16.80
N ALA A 379 18.60 2.81 -16.61
CA ALA A 379 19.40 2.26 -17.69
C ALA A 379 18.84 0.91 -18.19
N ARG A 380 17.95 0.26 -17.43
CA ARG A 380 17.44 -1.10 -17.72
C ARG A 380 15.97 -1.13 -18.11
N LEU A 381 15.41 0.01 -18.54
CA LEU A 381 14.00 0.15 -18.92
C LEU A 381 13.73 -0.23 -20.39
N ASP A 382 14.68 0.08 -21.29
CA ASP A 382 14.52 -0.19 -22.71
C ASP A 382 15.13 -1.56 -23.07
N PRO A 383 14.32 -2.56 -23.45
CA PRO A 383 14.84 -3.86 -23.84
C PRO A 383 15.74 -3.81 -25.09
N ASN A 384 15.71 -2.73 -25.87
CA ASN A 384 16.55 -2.57 -27.06
C ASN A 384 17.89 -1.89 -26.78
N ASN A 385 18.09 -1.36 -25.57
CA ASN A 385 19.29 -0.64 -25.19
C ASN A 385 19.65 -0.92 -23.73
N LEU A 386 20.18 -2.13 -23.48
CA LEU A 386 20.56 -2.60 -22.14
C LEU A 386 22.08 -2.47 -21.91
N PRO A 387 22.50 -2.10 -20.69
CA PRO A 387 23.89 -2.21 -20.26
C PRO A 387 24.41 -3.66 -20.39
N GLU A 388 25.70 -3.80 -20.72
CA GLU A 388 26.33 -5.11 -20.85
C GLU A 388 26.21 -5.92 -19.55
N GLY A 389 25.75 -7.17 -19.66
CA GLY A 389 25.63 -8.09 -18.52
C GLY A 389 24.36 -7.91 -17.66
N TRP A 390 23.43 -7.05 -18.06
CA TRP A 390 22.17 -6.82 -17.36
C TRP A 390 20.95 -7.20 -18.19
N ASP A 391 19.97 -7.81 -17.53
CA ASP A 391 18.64 -8.05 -18.11
C ASP A 391 17.74 -6.82 -17.95
N VAL A 392 16.75 -6.70 -18.84
CA VAL A 392 15.65 -5.72 -18.69
C VAL A 392 15.03 -5.84 -17.31
N GLN A 393 14.86 -4.71 -16.61
CA GLN A 393 14.41 -4.73 -15.23
C GLN A 393 12.89 -4.91 -15.12
N PRO A 394 12.03 -4.09 -15.77
CA PRO A 394 10.60 -4.28 -15.68
C PRO A 394 10.20 -5.63 -16.27
N SER A 395 9.33 -6.38 -15.57
CA SER A 395 8.85 -7.67 -16.08
C SER A 395 8.06 -7.55 -17.40
N HIS A 396 7.41 -6.40 -17.61
CA HIS A 396 6.63 -6.07 -18.80
C HIS A 396 6.94 -4.64 -19.28
N PRO A 397 8.10 -4.40 -19.93
CA PRO A 397 8.54 -3.04 -20.28
C PRO A 397 7.57 -2.32 -21.22
N GLU A 398 7.03 -3.02 -22.23
CA GLU A 398 6.04 -2.44 -23.15
C GLU A 398 4.72 -2.07 -22.47
N LEU A 399 4.29 -2.88 -21.50
CA LEU A 399 3.05 -2.61 -20.76
C LEU A 399 3.23 -1.42 -19.83
N LEU A 400 4.34 -1.38 -19.10
CA LEU A 400 4.69 -0.24 -18.25
C LEU A 400 4.68 1.06 -19.05
N GLU A 401 5.31 1.06 -20.23
CA GLU A 401 5.38 2.24 -21.09
C GLU A 401 4.00 2.65 -21.64
N GLU A 402 3.21 1.69 -22.12
CA GLU A 402 1.87 1.98 -22.64
C GLU A 402 0.92 2.46 -21.54
N LEU A 403 0.97 1.86 -20.35
CA LEU A 403 0.16 2.26 -19.20
C LEU A 403 0.55 3.66 -18.71
N ALA A 404 1.85 3.97 -18.64
CA ALA A 404 2.34 5.31 -18.29
C ALA A 404 1.89 6.36 -19.33
N ALA A 405 2.04 6.08 -20.63
CA ALA A 405 1.61 7.00 -21.69
C ALA A 405 0.10 7.25 -21.68
N ARG A 406 -0.71 6.21 -21.42
CA ARG A 406 -2.17 6.35 -21.33
C ARG A 406 -2.62 7.04 -20.03
N PHE A 407 -1.87 6.88 -18.94
CA PHE A 407 -2.09 7.63 -17.70
C PHE A 407 -1.85 9.13 -17.90
N GLU A 408 -0.82 9.52 -18.64
CA GLU A 408 -0.63 10.93 -19.03
C GLU A 408 -1.78 11.43 -19.91
N GLN A 409 -2.19 10.63 -20.91
CA GLN A 409 -3.30 10.98 -21.81
C GLN A 409 -4.65 11.10 -21.09
N SER A 410 -4.85 10.37 -19.99
CA SER A 410 -6.05 10.49 -19.15
C SER A 410 -6.05 11.75 -18.29
N GLY A 411 -4.97 12.56 -18.35
CA GLY A 411 -4.78 13.70 -17.46
C GLY A 411 -4.39 13.27 -16.04
N TYR A 412 -3.59 12.21 -15.92
CA TYR A 412 -3.13 11.65 -14.63
C TYR A 412 -4.28 11.25 -13.69
N SER A 413 -5.39 10.76 -14.25
CA SER A 413 -6.57 10.31 -13.50
C SER A 413 -6.30 8.98 -12.77
N LEU A 414 -6.36 9.00 -11.44
CA LEU A 414 -6.24 7.79 -10.63
C LEU A 414 -7.47 6.91 -10.80
N HIS A 415 -8.67 7.48 -10.93
CA HIS A 415 -9.88 6.68 -11.18
C HIS A 415 -9.80 5.91 -12.50
N TRP A 416 -9.24 6.53 -13.55
CA TRP A 416 -8.96 5.83 -14.79
C TRP A 416 -7.98 4.68 -14.58
N LEU A 417 -6.90 4.89 -13.81
CA LEU A 417 -5.90 3.86 -13.57
C LEU A 417 -6.49 2.66 -12.82
N PHE A 418 -7.23 2.90 -11.74
CA PHE A 418 -7.93 1.87 -10.98
C PHE A 418 -8.89 1.05 -11.83
N ARG A 419 -9.78 1.73 -12.57
CA ARG A 419 -10.74 1.06 -13.45
C ARG A 419 -10.02 0.23 -14.51
N THR A 420 -9.03 0.82 -15.20
CA THR A 420 -8.29 0.14 -16.27
C THR A 420 -7.62 -1.14 -15.78
N ILE A 421 -6.99 -1.12 -14.59
CA ILE A 421 -6.36 -2.32 -14.02
C ILE A 421 -7.44 -3.34 -13.61
N CYS A 422 -8.45 -2.94 -12.83
CA CYS A 422 -9.47 -3.86 -12.29
C CYS A 422 -10.38 -4.47 -13.36
N GLU A 423 -10.60 -3.77 -14.48
CA GLU A 423 -11.39 -4.26 -15.61
C GLU A 423 -10.62 -5.27 -16.48
N SER A 424 -9.29 -5.34 -16.35
CA SER A 424 -8.48 -6.30 -17.10
C SER A 424 -8.79 -7.75 -16.68
N SER A 425 -8.79 -8.66 -17.63
CA SER A 425 -8.87 -10.09 -17.35
C SER A 425 -7.65 -10.60 -16.57
N ALA A 426 -6.48 -9.97 -16.74
CA ALA A 426 -5.27 -10.25 -15.94
C ALA A 426 -5.51 -10.03 -14.43
N TYR A 427 -6.15 -8.92 -14.04
CA TYR A 427 -6.52 -8.68 -12.64
C TYR A 427 -7.57 -9.69 -12.13
N GLN A 428 -8.43 -10.18 -13.03
CA GLN A 428 -9.55 -11.06 -12.72
C GLN A 428 -9.21 -12.55 -12.83
N LEU A 429 -7.94 -12.93 -13.02
CA LEU A 429 -7.54 -14.34 -12.95
C LEU A 429 -7.81 -14.91 -11.55
N SER A 430 -8.12 -16.20 -11.47
CA SER A 430 -8.22 -16.88 -10.17
C SER A 430 -6.84 -16.96 -9.51
N ALA A 431 -6.80 -17.00 -8.17
CA ALA A 431 -5.60 -17.41 -7.45
C ALA A 431 -5.34 -18.92 -7.58
N ARG A 432 -6.35 -19.71 -7.94
CA ARG A 432 -6.19 -21.14 -8.19
C ARG A 432 -5.60 -21.37 -9.56
N PHE A 433 -4.51 -22.13 -9.61
CA PHE A 433 -3.80 -22.43 -10.84
C PHE A 433 -4.15 -23.83 -11.35
N PRO A 434 -4.42 -24.02 -12.66
CA PRO A 434 -4.66 -25.35 -13.21
C PRO A 434 -3.32 -26.11 -13.31
N GLY A 435 -3.17 -27.18 -12.53
CA GLY A 435 -1.98 -28.03 -12.57
C GLY A 435 -0.90 -27.60 -11.58
N GLU A 436 0.35 -27.94 -11.89
CA GLU A 436 1.50 -27.67 -11.02
C GLU A 436 2.01 -26.23 -11.22
N TRP A 437 2.21 -25.51 -10.11
CA TRP A 437 2.75 -24.16 -10.12
C TRP A 437 4.27 -24.14 -10.31
N SER A 438 4.78 -23.16 -11.06
CA SER A 438 6.20 -22.84 -11.16
C SER A 438 6.45 -21.39 -10.77
N ASP A 439 7.44 -21.14 -9.92
CA ASP A 439 7.80 -19.78 -9.50
C ASP A 439 8.29 -18.90 -10.66
N ALA A 440 8.76 -19.51 -11.75
CA ALA A 440 9.09 -18.81 -13.00
C ALA A 440 7.88 -18.09 -13.63
N TYR A 441 6.65 -18.51 -13.31
CA TYR A 441 5.41 -17.89 -13.80
C TYR A 441 5.04 -16.63 -13.01
N THR A 442 5.74 -16.35 -11.91
CA THR A 442 5.40 -15.25 -11.01
C THR A 442 5.44 -13.90 -11.73
N SER A 443 6.56 -13.60 -12.38
CA SER A 443 6.76 -12.32 -13.06
C SER A 443 5.84 -12.10 -14.27
N TYR A 444 5.14 -13.14 -14.72
CA TYR A 444 4.15 -13.07 -15.79
C TYR A 444 2.76 -12.63 -15.30
N TYR A 445 2.49 -12.65 -13.98
CA TYR A 445 1.14 -12.50 -13.43
C TYR A 445 0.17 -13.59 -13.92
N ALA A 446 0.65 -14.83 -13.97
CA ALA A 446 -0.12 -15.98 -14.48
C ALA A 446 -1.31 -16.40 -13.61
N ARG A 447 -1.47 -15.80 -12.42
CA ARG A 447 -2.62 -15.93 -11.52
C ARG A 447 -2.74 -14.67 -10.66
N LYS A 448 -3.85 -14.50 -9.96
CA LYS A 448 -3.87 -13.54 -8.84
C LYS A 448 -3.05 -14.09 -7.68
N TYR A 449 -2.26 -13.24 -7.03
CA TYR A 449 -1.55 -13.60 -5.81
C TYR A 449 -2.36 -13.23 -4.56
N VAL A 450 -2.40 -14.18 -3.63
CA VAL A 450 -3.10 -14.04 -2.36
C VAL A 450 -2.32 -13.12 -1.44
N ARG A 451 -3.00 -12.11 -0.88
CA ARG A 451 -2.41 -11.18 0.10
C ARG A 451 -3.14 -11.27 1.44
N MET A 452 -2.38 -11.18 2.53
CA MET A 452 -2.98 -11.02 3.85
C MET A 452 -3.66 -9.65 3.92
N LEU A 453 -4.81 -9.57 4.61
CA LEU A 453 -5.45 -8.30 4.89
C LEU A 453 -4.52 -7.42 5.75
N THR A 454 -4.49 -6.11 5.49
CA THR A 454 -3.80 -5.19 6.39
C THR A 454 -4.50 -5.14 7.74
N ALA A 455 -3.84 -4.59 8.76
CA ALA A 455 -4.42 -4.43 10.09
C ALA A 455 -5.80 -3.73 10.05
N GLU A 456 -5.90 -2.67 9.25
CA GLU A 456 -7.10 -1.86 9.07
C GLU A 456 -8.18 -2.62 8.31
N GLU A 457 -7.84 -3.26 7.18
CA GLU A 457 -8.78 -4.11 6.42
C GLU A 457 -9.31 -5.25 7.28
N LEU A 458 -8.47 -5.88 8.11
CA LEU A 458 -8.87 -6.97 8.99
C LEU A 458 -9.82 -6.48 10.10
N HIS A 459 -9.51 -5.36 10.73
CA HIS A 459 -10.43 -4.75 11.70
C HIS A 459 -11.79 -4.45 11.06
N ASP A 460 -11.79 -3.83 9.88
CA ASP A 460 -13.02 -3.41 9.19
C ASP A 460 -13.81 -4.62 8.67
N ALA A 461 -13.12 -5.69 8.27
CA ALA A 461 -13.72 -6.98 7.95
C ALA A 461 -14.41 -7.60 9.18
N ILE A 462 -13.78 -7.57 10.36
CA ILE A 462 -14.40 -8.06 11.62
C ILE A 462 -15.62 -7.23 11.97
N VAL A 463 -15.53 -5.89 11.87
CA VAL A 463 -16.66 -4.98 12.10
C VAL A 463 -17.83 -5.33 11.16
N THR A 464 -17.55 -5.51 9.87
CA THR A 464 -18.56 -5.83 8.84
C THR A 464 -19.20 -7.20 9.07
N ALA A 465 -18.39 -8.24 9.29
CA ALA A 465 -18.86 -9.60 9.49
C ALA A 465 -19.71 -9.75 10.77
N THR A 466 -19.29 -9.10 11.86
CA THR A 466 -19.98 -9.16 13.16
C THR A 466 -21.13 -8.16 13.28
N GLY A 467 -21.23 -7.19 12.35
CA GLY A 467 -22.22 -6.12 12.42
C GLY A 467 -22.06 -5.20 13.63
N ARG A 468 -20.89 -5.22 14.29
CA ARG A 468 -20.59 -4.40 15.47
C ARG A 468 -19.59 -3.30 15.10
N PRO A 469 -20.03 -2.03 15.05
CA PRO A 469 -19.17 -0.92 14.66
C PRO A 469 -17.96 -0.79 15.60
N GLY A 470 -16.83 -0.35 15.04
CA GLY A 470 -15.72 0.14 15.85
C GLY A 470 -16.05 1.47 16.53
N SER A 471 -15.10 1.92 17.34
CA SER A 471 -15.13 3.21 18.05
C SER A 471 -13.70 3.75 18.02
N LEU A 472 -13.32 4.36 16.89
CA LEU A 472 -12.02 4.97 16.71
C LEU A 472 -12.16 6.49 16.71
N LYS A 473 -11.27 7.17 17.43
CA LYS A 473 -11.24 8.63 17.44
C LYS A 473 -10.42 9.16 16.28
N ASP A 474 -10.98 10.11 15.54
CA ASP A 474 -10.30 10.89 14.52
C ASP A 474 -10.52 12.39 14.76
N GLY A 475 -9.59 13.00 15.48
CA GLY A 475 -9.80 14.35 16.02
C GLY A 475 -10.98 14.36 17.00
N GLU A 476 -11.98 15.20 16.72
CA GLU A 476 -13.23 15.26 17.49
C GLU A 476 -14.29 14.26 17.00
N ARG A 477 -14.07 13.61 15.85
CA ARG A 477 -14.99 12.63 15.28
C ARG A 477 -14.75 11.26 15.89
N GLU A 478 -15.81 10.47 15.92
CA GLU A 478 -15.75 9.04 16.22
C GLU A 478 -16.22 8.28 14.97
N VAL A 479 -15.39 7.35 14.49
CA VAL A 479 -15.61 6.61 13.25
C VAL A 479 -15.60 5.10 13.51
N PRO A 480 -16.46 4.32 12.83
CA PRO A 480 -16.57 2.89 13.05
C PRO A 480 -15.49 2.06 12.37
N MET A 481 -14.86 2.59 11.31
CA MET A 481 -13.86 1.87 10.50
C MET A 481 -12.46 2.43 10.72
N ALA A 482 -11.46 1.56 10.70
CA ALA A 482 -10.06 1.91 10.82
C ALA A 482 -9.55 2.67 9.59
N MET A 483 -10.03 2.36 8.38
CA MET A 483 -9.64 3.11 7.18
C MET A 483 -10.13 4.57 7.16
N GLN A 484 -11.07 4.94 8.03
CA GLN A 484 -11.61 6.31 8.12
C GLN A 484 -10.76 7.26 8.98
N VAL A 485 -9.76 6.74 9.70
CA VAL A 485 -8.96 7.56 10.62
C VAL A 485 -7.83 8.25 9.87
N SER A 486 -7.65 9.55 10.15
CA SER A 486 -6.56 10.30 9.54
C SER A 486 -5.20 9.83 10.02
N VAL A 487 -5.07 9.24 11.21
CA VAL A 487 -3.83 8.64 11.72
C VAL A 487 -4.15 7.39 12.56
N PRO A 488 -3.43 6.28 12.37
CA PRO A 488 -3.58 5.08 13.18
C PRO A 488 -3.07 5.26 14.61
N ARG A 489 -3.88 5.87 15.49
CA ARG A 489 -3.56 6.00 16.93
C ARG A 489 -4.60 5.29 17.82
N PRO A 490 -4.83 3.99 17.60
CA PRO A 490 -5.65 3.20 18.52
C PRO A 490 -5.00 3.19 19.93
N SER A 491 -5.81 2.88 20.94
CA SER A 491 -5.38 2.70 22.33
C SER A 491 -5.73 1.32 22.86
N GLY A 492 -5.09 0.92 23.95
CA GLY A 492 -5.40 -0.35 24.63
C GLY A 492 -5.17 -1.56 23.73
N GLU A 493 -6.08 -2.53 23.80
CA GLU A 493 -5.95 -3.79 23.09
C GLU A 493 -6.05 -3.67 21.57
N LEU A 494 -6.86 -2.72 21.08
CA LEU A 494 -6.97 -2.45 19.64
C LEU A 494 -5.61 -2.06 19.04
N LYS A 495 -4.79 -1.32 19.80
CA LYS A 495 -3.42 -0.99 19.37
C LYS A 495 -2.57 -2.24 19.21
N SER A 496 -2.56 -3.12 20.22
CA SER A 496 -1.80 -4.37 20.17
C SER A 496 -2.25 -5.26 19.03
N PHE A 497 -3.56 -5.33 18.79
CA PHE A 497 -4.15 -6.06 17.66
C PHE A 497 -3.66 -5.50 16.33
N LEU A 498 -3.85 -4.21 16.07
CA LEU A 498 -3.47 -3.60 14.80
C LEU A 498 -1.95 -3.67 14.56
N GLN A 499 -1.13 -3.49 15.59
CA GLN A 499 0.32 -3.64 15.49
C GLN A 499 0.76 -5.08 15.17
N ALA A 500 0.08 -6.10 15.70
CA ALA A 500 0.37 -7.50 15.38
C ALA A 500 0.10 -7.83 13.90
N PHE A 501 -0.82 -7.10 13.26
CA PHE A 501 -1.12 -7.18 11.84
C PHE A 501 -0.40 -6.14 10.98
N GLY A 502 0.69 -5.58 11.49
CA GLY A 502 1.59 -4.73 10.70
C GLY A 502 1.10 -3.31 10.45
N GLN A 503 0.21 -2.78 11.31
CA GLN A 503 -0.21 -1.38 11.25
C GLN A 503 0.97 -0.43 11.02
N SER A 504 0.84 0.40 9.98
CA SER A 504 1.82 1.42 9.63
C SER A 504 1.98 2.42 10.77
N ASN A 505 3.23 2.69 11.15
CA ASN A 505 3.56 3.84 12.00
C ASN A 505 3.82 5.12 11.17
N ARG A 506 3.70 5.03 9.83
CA ARG A 506 3.98 6.10 8.88
C ARG A 506 5.38 6.72 9.05
N GLY A 507 6.30 5.92 9.58
CA GLY A 507 7.72 6.21 9.67
C GLY A 507 8.46 5.75 8.42
N THR A 508 7.94 4.73 7.75
CA THR A 508 8.34 4.23 6.43
C THR A 508 7.08 3.95 5.62
N VAL A 509 7.20 3.81 4.30
CA VAL A 509 6.05 3.38 3.46
C VAL A 509 5.59 1.99 3.90
N ALA A 510 4.28 1.79 3.98
CA ALA A 510 3.66 0.57 4.49
C ALA A 510 3.97 -0.64 3.60
N ARG A 511 4.41 -1.73 4.24
CA ARG A 511 4.68 -3.03 3.63
C ARG A 511 3.59 -4.03 4.06
N PRO A 512 3.25 -5.04 3.23
CA PRO A 512 2.36 -6.11 3.64
C PRO A 512 2.82 -6.75 4.96
N PRO A 513 1.89 -7.17 5.84
CA PRO A 513 2.27 -7.80 7.10
C PRO A 513 3.03 -9.09 6.84
N VAL A 514 4.16 -9.24 7.55
CA VAL A 514 4.89 -10.51 7.61
C VAL A 514 4.14 -11.45 8.56
N ALA A 515 4.01 -12.72 8.17
CA ALA A 515 3.36 -13.71 9.01
C ALA A 515 4.06 -13.80 10.37
N SER A 516 3.29 -13.78 11.46
CA SER A 516 3.81 -13.79 12.83
C SER A 516 3.00 -14.73 13.71
N PRO A 517 3.64 -15.51 14.61
CA PRO A 517 2.92 -16.32 15.60
C PRO A 517 1.98 -15.51 16.51
N LEU A 518 2.18 -14.19 16.62
CA LEU A 518 1.29 -13.32 17.38
C LEU A 518 -0.08 -13.13 16.72
N GLN A 519 -0.15 -13.15 15.39
CA GLN A 519 -1.40 -12.93 14.64
C GLN A 519 -2.51 -13.94 14.99
N PRO A 520 -2.27 -15.27 14.92
CA PRO A 520 -3.30 -16.23 15.31
C PRO A 520 -3.66 -16.14 16.80
N ILE A 521 -2.70 -15.82 17.69
CA ILE A 521 -2.98 -15.60 19.11
C ILE A 521 -3.93 -14.41 19.29
N MET A 522 -3.67 -13.29 18.60
CA MET A 522 -4.53 -12.11 18.65
C MET A 522 -5.94 -12.41 18.13
N MET A 523 -6.08 -13.16 17.03
CA MET A 523 -7.40 -13.53 16.51
C MET A 523 -8.19 -14.42 17.46
N MET A 524 -7.52 -15.33 18.17
CA MET A 524 -8.18 -16.28 19.06
C MET A 524 -8.51 -15.70 20.43
N GLN A 525 -7.68 -14.78 20.93
CA GLN A 525 -7.74 -14.35 22.35
C GLN A 525 -8.18 -12.91 22.53
N SER A 526 -8.04 -12.06 21.52
CA SER A 526 -8.28 -10.63 21.70
C SER A 526 -9.75 -10.29 21.89
N SER A 527 -10.04 -9.33 22.78
CA SER A 527 -11.39 -8.73 22.91
C SER A 527 -11.85 -8.07 21.61
N VAL A 528 -10.92 -7.64 20.74
CA VAL A 528 -11.24 -7.10 19.41
C VAL A 528 -12.10 -8.07 18.60
N VAL A 529 -11.83 -9.38 18.74
CA VAL A 529 -12.59 -10.47 18.10
C VAL A 529 -13.64 -11.03 19.06
N ASN A 530 -13.22 -11.45 20.25
CA ASN A 530 -14.02 -12.25 21.17
C ASN A 530 -15.24 -11.51 21.72
N ASP A 531 -15.13 -10.21 21.98
CA ASP A 531 -16.31 -9.46 22.40
C ASP A 531 -17.28 -9.31 21.23
N ARG A 532 -16.77 -9.17 20.00
CA ARG A 532 -17.62 -8.85 18.84
C ARG A 532 -18.52 -10.00 18.39
N VAL A 533 -18.09 -11.24 18.59
CA VAL A 533 -18.89 -12.42 18.25
C VAL A 533 -19.97 -12.74 19.28
N ALA A 534 -19.92 -12.14 20.47
CA ALA A 534 -20.90 -12.40 21.52
C ALA A 534 -22.31 -11.94 21.09
N ALA A 535 -23.34 -12.72 21.44
CA ALA A 535 -24.74 -12.41 21.16
C ALA A 535 -25.27 -11.32 22.10
N LYS A 536 -24.78 -10.09 21.92
CA LYS A 536 -25.14 -8.88 22.68
C LYS A 536 -24.77 -7.63 21.87
N ASP A 537 -25.24 -6.48 22.34
CA ASP A 537 -24.88 -5.15 21.84
C ASP A 537 -25.13 -4.97 20.33
N GLY A 538 -26.19 -5.61 19.80
CA GLY A 538 -26.60 -5.52 18.40
C GLY A 538 -25.76 -6.33 17.43
N SER A 539 -25.00 -7.33 17.92
CA SER A 539 -24.18 -8.20 17.08
C SER A 539 -25.01 -8.97 16.06
N ARG A 540 -24.36 -9.40 14.97
CA ARG A 540 -25.00 -10.24 13.95
C ARG A 540 -25.53 -11.53 14.56
N VAL A 541 -24.79 -12.16 15.48
CA VAL A 541 -25.25 -13.36 16.18
C VAL A 541 -26.53 -13.08 16.97
N GLU A 542 -26.59 -11.98 17.73
CA GLU A 542 -27.80 -11.61 18.48
C GLU A 542 -29.01 -11.44 17.56
N LYS A 543 -28.84 -10.69 16.47
CA LYS A 543 -29.89 -10.45 15.47
C LYS A 543 -30.38 -11.75 14.83
N LEU A 544 -29.47 -12.58 14.33
CA LEU A 544 -29.82 -13.85 13.67
C LEU A 544 -30.55 -14.82 14.61
N LEU A 545 -30.14 -14.90 15.88
CA LEU A 545 -30.81 -15.75 16.87
C LEU A 545 -32.21 -15.25 17.23
N ALA A 546 -32.46 -13.94 17.12
CA ALA A 546 -33.77 -13.34 17.33
C ALA A 546 -34.67 -13.45 16.09
N ASP A 547 -34.09 -13.32 14.89
CA ASP A 547 -34.83 -13.29 13.62
C ASP A 547 -35.21 -14.68 13.11
N PHE A 548 -34.45 -15.71 13.49
CA PHE A 548 -34.68 -17.09 13.04
C PHE A 548 -34.95 -18.03 14.21
N ASP A 549 -36.03 -18.81 14.12
CA ASP A 549 -36.32 -19.90 15.07
C ASP A 549 -35.52 -21.18 14.78
N LYS A 550 -35.03 -21.35 13.55
CA LYS A 550 -34.28 -22.52 13.09
C LYS A 550 -32.79 -22.22 13.01
N ASP A 551 -31.96 -23.24 13.22
CA ASP A 551 -30.50 -23.07 13.23
C ASP A 551 -29.89 -22.98 11.82
N ALA A 552 -30.48 -23.65 10.83
CA ALA A 552 -29.92 -23.66 9.47
C ALA A 552 -29.78 -22.25 8.85
N PRO A 553 -30.79 -21.37 8.89
CA PRO A 553 -30.62 -19.99 8.43
C PRO A 553 -29.55 -19.21 9.19
N VAL A 554 -29.39 -19.44 10.50
CA VAL A 554 -28.35 -18.80 11.31
C VAL A 554 -26.96 -19.23 10.82
N VAL A 555 -26.77 -20.52 10.56
CA VAL A 555 -25.51 -21.05 10.01
C VAL A 555 -25.23 -20.43 8.65
N ASP A 556 -26.19 -20.47 7.73
CA ASP A 556 -26.03 -19.98 6.36
C ASP A 556 -25.67 -18.48 6.34
N GLU A 557 -26.34 -17.65 7.14
CA GLU A 557 -26.04 -16.23 7.27
C GLU A 557 -24.68 -15.93 7.90
N LEU A 558 -24.22 -16.72 8.88
CA LEU A 558 -22.90 -16.54 9.49
C LEU A 558 -21.77 -16.86 8.52
N PHE A 559 -21.94 -17.90 7.70
CA PHE A 559 -21.01 -18.27 6.63
C PHE A 559 -20.95 -17.17 5.57
N MET A 560 -22.11 -16.68 5.12
CA MET A 560 -22.19 -15.61 4.13
C MET A 560 -21.54 -14.31 4.65
N ALA A 561 -21.82 -13.91 5.89
CA ALA A 561 -21.28 -12.68 6.47
C ALA A 561 -19.78 -12.70 6.75
N SER A 562 -19.22 -13.88 7.00
CA SER A 562 -17.80 -14.01 7.35
C SER A 562 -16.95 -14.27 6.10
N ILE A 563 -17.29 -15.28 5.31
CA ILE A 563 -16.45 -15.76 4.19
C ILE A 563 -17.15 -15.72 2.83
N GLY A 564 -18.36 -15.16 2.76
CA GLY A 564 -19.01 -14.81 1.49
C GLY A 564 -19.47 -16.01 0.65
N ARG A 565 -19.70 -17.17 1.26
CA ARG A 565 -20.26 -18.36 0.61
C ARG A 565 -21.18 -19.11 1.54
N GLU A 566 -21.97 -20.01 0.98
CA GLU A 566 -22.71 -21.02 1.74
C GLU A 566 -21.74 -22.07 2.34
N PRO A 567 -22.11 -22.71 3.47
CA PRO A 567 -21.37 -23.83 4.02
C PRO A 567 -21.47 -25.05 3.09
N THR A 568 -20.39 -25.82 3.01
CA THR A 568 -20.46 -27.18 2.45
C THR A 568 -21.33 -28.08 3.32
N ALA A 569 -21.79 -29.21 2.80
CA ALA A 569 -22.62 -30.15 3.58
C ALA A 569 -21.94 -30.61 4.88
N ALA A 570 -20.63 -30.86 4.84
CA ALA A 570 -19.85 -31.26 6.02
C ALA A 570 -19.71 -30.11 7.04
N GLU A 571 -19.40 -28.90 6.57
CA GLU A 571 -19.33 -27.71 7.44
C GLU A 571 -20.69 -27.41 8.09
N LYS A 572 -21.78 -27.54 7.32
CA LYS A 572 -23.15 -27.30 7.79
C LYS A 572 -23.56 -28.30 8.88
N ASP A 573 -23.22 -29.58 8.71
CA ASP A 573 -23.51 -30.61 9.72
C ASP A 573 -22.77 -30.34 11.05
N VAL A 574 -21.48 -29.97 10.97
CA VAL A 574 -20.69 -29.60 12.15
C VAL A 574 -21.27 -28.36 12.84
N ALA A 575 -21.62 -27.33 12.05
CA ALA A 575 -22.21 -26.10 12.57
C ALA A 575 -23.58 -26.35 13.24
N LEU A 576 -24.48 -27.11 12.60
CA LEU A 576 -25.78 -27.46 13.17
C LEU A 576 -25.65 -28.29 14.44
N THR A 577 -24.71 -29.24 14.48
CA THR A 577 -24.41 -30.03 15.68
C THR A 577 -23.98 -29.13 16.85
N ALA A 578 -23.21 -28.08 16.57
CA ALA A 578 -22.77 -27.13 17.59
C ALA A 578 -23.91 -26.28 18.15
N LEU A 579 -24.77 -25.74 17.28
CA LEU A 579 -25.94 -24.95 17.68
C LEU A 579 -26.98 -25.81 18.42
N GLY A 580 -27.11 -27.09 18.07
CA GLY A 580 -28.02 -28.01 18.75
C GLY A 580 -27.65 -28.32 20.21
N GLN A 581 -26.39 -28.12 20.62
CA GLN A 581 -25.94 -28.32 22.00
C GLN A 581 -26.23 -27.11 22.88
N ASP A 582 -25.85 -25.92 22.39
CA ASP A 582 -26.17 -24.63 22.98
C ASP A 582 -26.31 -23.64 21.84
N ARG A 583 -27.54 -23.21 21.57
CA ARG A 583 -27.85 -22.40 20.39
C ARG A 583 -27.07 -21.09 20.35
N ARG A 584 -26.98 -20.42 21.50
CA ARG A 584 -26.28 -19.14 21.62
C ARG A 584 -24.78 -19.36 21.53
N GLN A 585 -24.23 -20.21 22.40
CA GLN A 585 -22.78 -20.42 22.45
C GLN A 585 -22.25 -21.06 21.17
N GLY A 586 -23.03 -21.93 20.54
CA GLY A 586 -22.74 -22.55 19.24
C GLY A 586 -22.64 -21.52 18.11
N ALA A 587 -23.57 -20.56 18.04
CA ALA A 587 -23.52 -19.48 17.05
C ALA A 587 -22.35 -18.51 17.27
N GLU A 588 -22.08 -18.14 18.53
CA GLU A 588 -20.90 -17.33 18.90
C GLU A 588 -19.59 -18.06 18.51
N ASN A 589 -19.48 -19.35 18.80
CA ASN A 589 -18.32 -20.18 18.46
C ASN A 589 -18.17 -20.37 16.95
N LEU A 590 -19.28 -20.50 16.21
CA LEU A 590 -19.26 -20.63 14.76
C LEU A 590 -18.71 -19.36 14.12
N GLN A 591 -19.23 -18.19 14.48
CA GLN A 591 -18.70 -16.93 13.94
C GLN A 591 -17.23 -16.76 14.30
N TRP A 592 -16.85 -17.05 15.54
CA TRP A 592 -15.44 -17.04 15.96
C TRP A 592 -14.56 -17.94 15.10
N ALA A 593 -15.00 -19.17 14.81
CA ALA A 593 -14.24 -20.11 13.98
C ALA A 593 -14.07 -19.59 12.55
N LEU A 594 -15.14 -19.03 11.96
CA LEU A 594 -15.12 -18.46 10.61
C LEU A 594 -14.16 -17.27 10.49
N LEU A 595 -14.11 -16.39 11.49
CA LEU A 595 -13.15 -15.26 11.52
C LEU A 595 -11.68 -15.73 11.62
N ASN A 596 -11.43 -16.95 12.08
CA ASN A 596 -10.10 -17.53 12.20
C ASN A 596 -9.68 -18.39 10.99
N LEU A 597 -10.52 -18.49 9.96
CA LEU A 597 -10.18 -19.20 8.71
C LEU A 597 -9.24 -18.38 7.83
N ALA A 598 -8.42 -19.08 7.03
CA ALA A 598 -7.62 -18.44 5.99
C ALA A 598 -8.49 -17.69 4.96
N GLU A 599 -9.67 -18.23 4.61
CA GLU A 599 -10.65 -17.55 3.75
C GLU A 599 -11.04 -16.15 4.27
N PHE A 600 -11.00 -15.94 5.59
CA PHE A 600 -11.29 -14.65 6.21
C PHE A 600 -10.08 -13.70 6.21
N LEU A 601 -8.91 -14.21 6.55
CA LEU A 601 -7.68 -13.43 6.77
C LEU A 601 -6.97 -12.99 5.48
N TYR A 602 -7.33 -13.58 4.34
CA TYR A 602 -6.67 -13.34 3.08
C TYR A 602 -7.63 -12.81 2.01
N ASN A 603 -7.07 -12.04 1.08
CA ASN A 603 -7.69 -11.64 -0.16
C ASN A 603 -7.16 -12.53 -1.28
N PHE A 604 -8.07 -13.24 -1.96
CA PHE A 604 -7.77 -14.23 -3.00
C PHE A 604 -7.88 -13.64 -4.40
#